data_AF-A0A3D5WT02-F1
#
_entry.id   AF-A0A3D5WT02-F1
#
_cell.length_a   1.000
_cell.length_b   1.000
_cell.length_c   1.000
_cell.angle_alpha   90.00
_cell.angle_beta   90.00
_cell.angle_gamma   90.00
#
_symmetry.space_group_name_H-M   'P 1'
#
loop_
_entity.id
_entity.type
_entity.pdbx_description
1 polymer ?
#
loop_
_entity_poly.entity_id
_entity_poly.type
_entity_poly.pdbx_seq_one_letter_code
_entity_poly.pdbx_strand_id
1 'polypeptide(L)'
;MKNISRKNKSYSENTHFYGRIWSIVSVVMMMVFPIVAGIVFDAWPTASAIGIGIMGILIYWAAGAVEFISYTPLLGATSIYLGFVTGNLSNLKVPCALSCIDAENAKSNTDEGDIIATVSTAVSSIVTILVIIIGVILIAATPLADLLTKPAAQKAADYLLPALFGALAVVYVSRNPKIAFPPVILMVALCIAIPKIESIISILVPFVAIFTVGVARIMYKKGWLGKNESEKTAVDVETNNVALDTEDTDKFIDELDNK
;
A
#
# COMPACT_ATOMS: atom_id res chain seq x y z
N MET A 1 15.66 17.60 33.63
CA MET A 1 15.05 17.36 32.30
C MET A 1 15.10 18.66 31.51
N LYS A 2 15.82 18.69 30.38
CA LYS A 2 15.98 19.90 29.56
C LYS A 2 14.68 20.15 28.81
N ASN A 3 13.99 21.25 29.11
CA ASN A 3 12.75 21.66 28.42
C ASN A 3 13.03 21.78 26.92
N ILE A 4 12.48 20.85 26.14
CA ILE A 4 12.70 20.80 24.69
C ILE A 4 11.72 21.78 24.02
N SER A 5 11.96 23.08 24.15
CA SER A 5 11.25 24.09 23.36
C SER A 5 11.66 23.95 21.89
N ARG A 6 10.77 23.39 21.05
CA ARG A 6 11.02 23.12 19.61
C ARG A 6 10.34 24.09 18.65
N LYS A 7 9.94 25.26 19.13
CA LYS A 7 9.16 26.23 18.35
C LYS A 7 9.92 26.81 17.14
N ASN A 8 11.26 26.70 17.11
CA ASN A 8 12.14 27.25 16.07
C ASN A 8 12.76 26.20 15.13
N LYS A 9 12.30 24.94 15.15
CA LYS A 9 12.81 23.89 14.25
C LYS A 9 11.99 23.81 12.97
N SER A 10 12.63 23.38 11.89
CA SER A 10 11.94 23.16 10.61
C SER A 10 10.86 22.07 10.78
N TYR A 11 9.77 22.16 10.01
CA TYR A 11 8.68 21.19 9.99
C TYR A 11 9.20 19.75 9.92
N SER A 12 10.10 19.48 8.97
CA SER A 12 10.76 18.18 8.77
C SER A 12 11.50 17.68 10.02
N GLU A 13 12.23 18.53 10.73
CA GLU A 13 12.99 18.12 11.93
C GLU A 13 12.07 17.71 13.08
N ASN A 14 10.92 18.38 13.23
CA ASN A 14 9.94 18.04 14.24
C ASN A 14 9.22 16.74 13.87
N THR A 15 8.81 16.59 12.60
CA THR A 15 8.23 15.36 12.07
C THR A 15 9.10 14.14 12.37
N HIS A 16 10.39 14.18 12.01
CA HIS A 16 11.30 13.04 12.25
C HIS A 16 11.54 12.76 13.73
N PHE A 17 11.43 13.77 14.60
CA PHE A 17 11.58 13.54 16.03
C PHE A 17 10.36 12.85 16.62
N TYR A 18 9.16 13.37 16.34
CA TYR A 18 7.92 12.75 16.81
C TYR A 18 7.71 11.37 16.18
N GLY A 19 7.99 11.23 14.88
CA GLY A 19 7.93 9.95 14.18
C GLY A 19 8.77 8.89 14.85
N ARG A 20 10.05 9.17 15.15
CA ARG A 20 10.92 8.22 15.85
C ARG A 20 10.43 7.82 17.24
N ILE A 21 9.95 8.79 18.03
CA ILE A 21 9.42 8.50 19.37
C ILE A 21 8.20 7.59 19.24
N TRP A 22 7.25 7.95 18.38
CA TRP A 22 6.03 7.19 18.19
C TRP A 22 6.28 5.80 17.60
N SER A 23 7.23 5.64 16.69
CA SER A 23 7.64 4.33 16.19
C SER A 23 8.19 3.44 17.31
N ILE A 24 9.06 3.97 18.19
CA ILE A 24 9.58 3.22 19.33
C ILE A 24 8.45 2.81 20.27
N VAL A 25 7.56 3.75 20.63
CA VAL A 25 6.40 3.46 21.48
C VAL A 25 5.52 2.38 20.87
N SER A 26 5.30 2.42 19.56
CA SER A 26 4.47 1.46 18.83
C SER A 26 5.08 0.06 18.84
N VAL A 27 6.39 -0.07 18.62
CA VAL A 27 7.10 -1.35 18.71
C VAL A 27 6.99 -1.94 20.11
N VAL A 28 7.14 -1.12 21.14
CA VAL A 28 6.95 -1.56 22.54
C VAL A 28 5.53 -2.06 22.75
N MET A 29 4.51 -1.30 22.33
CA MET A 29 3.10 -1.69 22.46
C MET A 29 2.76 -2.97 21.68
N MET A 30 3.34 -3.17 20.49
CA MET A 30 3.17 -4.40 19.72
C MET A 30 3.75 -5.62 20.45
N MET A 31 4.82 -5.46 21.23
CA MET A 31 5.39 -6.53 22.05
C MET A 31 4.60 -6.81 23.33
N VAL A 32 3.85 -5.83 23.85
CA VAL A 32 3.05 -6.01 25.08
C VAL A 32 2.04 -7.15 24.91
N PHE A 33 1.32 -7.21 23.80
CA PHE A 33 0.31 -8.25 23.57
C PHE A 33 0.86 -9.69 23.63
N PRO A 34 1.87 -10.09 22.83
CA PRO A 34 2.39 -11.46 22.88
C PRO A 34 3.05 -11.80 24.23
N ILE A 35 3.68 -10.82 24.89
CA ILE A 35 4.25 -11.01 26.23
C ILE A 35 3.13 -11.26 27.25
N VAL A 36 2.09 -10.43 27.26
CA VAL A 36 0.96 -10.62 28.19
C VAL A 36 0.24 -11.93 27.91
N ALA A 37 -0.01 -12.25 26.63
CA ALA A 37 -0.67 -13.49 26.24
C ALA A 37 0.11 -14.72 26.72
N GLY A 38 1.43 -14.79 26.48
CA GLY A 38 2.18 -15.95 26.93
C GLY A 38 2.29 -16.07 28.46
N ILE A 39 2.21 -14.98 29.24
CA ILE A 39 2.19 -15.03 30.71
C ILE A 39 0.84 -15.57 31.18
N VAL A 40 -0.25 -15.05 30.62
CA VAL A 40 -1.62 -15.42 31.01
C VAL A 40 -1.95 -16.86 30.62
N PHE A 41 -1.48 -17.32 29.46
CA PHE A 41 -1.73 -18.67 28.94
C PHE A 41 -0.61 -19.67 29.22
N ASP A 42 0.44 -19.28 29.96
CA ASP A 42 1.66 -20.07 30.22
C ASP A 42 2.29 -20.67 28.94
N ALA A 43 2.14 -19.94 27.82
CA ALA A 43 2.48 -20.38 26.47
C ALA A 43 3.76 -19.69 25.98
N TRP A 44 4.83 -19.75 26.77
CA TRP A 44 6.09 -19.11 26.42
C TRP A 44 6.72 -19.78 25.18
N PRO A 45 7.09 -19.01 24.14
CA PRO A 45 7.69 -19.58 22.95
C PRO A 45 9.04 -20.20 23.28
N THR A 46 9.31 -21.38 22.73
CA THR A 46 10.64 -22.01 22.85
C THR A 46 11.70 -21.17 22.15
N ALA A 47 12.95 -21.26 22.60
CA ALA A 47 14.06 -20.53 21.99
C ALA A 47 14.23 -20.87 20.49
N SER A 48 13.89 -22.10 20.08
CA SER A 48 13.88 -22.51 18.67
C SER A 48 12.79 -21.79 17.87
N ALA A 49 11.58 -21.63 18.41
CA ALA A 49 10.50 -20.89 17.76
C ALA A 49 10.84 -19.40 17.58
N ILE A 50 11.48 -18.79 18.58
CA ILE A 50 11.98 -17.40 18.48
C ILE A 50 13.03 -17.29 17.36
N GLY A 51 13.98 -18.23 17.31
CA GLY A 51 15.00 -18.26 16.26
C GLY A 51 14.41 -18.39 14.85
N ILE A 52 13.38 -19.24 14.67
CA ILE A 52 12.66 -19.36 13.40
C ILE A 52 11.94 -18.05 13.06
N GLY A 53 11.30 -17.40 14.04
CA GLY A 53 10.65 -16.10 13.85
C GLY A 53 11.63 -15.02 13.38
N ILE A 54 12.82 -14.94 14.00
CA ILE A 54 13.88 -14.00 13.59
C ILE A 54 14.36 -14.29 12.17
N MET A 55 14.54 -15.57 11.81
CA MET A 55 14.91 -15.95 10.44
C MET A 55 13.83 -15.55 9.43
N GLY A 56 12.55 -15.68 9.79
CA GLY A 56 11.44 -15.17 9.00
C GLY A 56 11.58 -13.67 8.72
N ILE A 57 11.85 -12.87 9.75
CA ILE A 57 12.04 -11.41 9.60
C ILE A 57 13.20 -11.10 8.63
N LEU A 58 14.31 -11.82 8.73
CA LEU A 58 15.49 -11.60 7.87
C LEU A 58 15.19 -11.90 6.39
N ILE A 59 14.35 -12.89 6.11
CA ILE A 59 13.96 -13.24 4.72
C ILE A 59 13.11 -12.13 4.09
N TYR A 60 12.21 -11.50 4.85
CA TYR A 60 11.31 -10.45 4.36
C TYR A 60 11.89 -9.03 4.46
N TRP A 61 13.03 -8.85 5.15
CA TRP A 61 13.63 -7.53 5.36
C TRP A 61 13.91 -6.79 4.05
N ALA A 62 14.39 -7.49 3.01
CA ALA A 62 14.69 -6.87 1.72
C ALA A 62 13.44 -6.29 1.04
N ALA A 63 12.31 -7.03 1.06
CA ALA A 63 11.04 -6.55 0.52
C ALA A 63 10.53 -5.32 1.29
N GLY A 64 10.56 -5.37 2.63
CA GLY A 64 10.15 -4.25 3.47
C GLY A 64 11.02 -3.00 3.28
N ALA A 65 12.34 -3.17 3.08
CA ALA A 65 13.24 -2.05 2.79
C ALA A 65 12.94 -1.40 1.44
N VAL A 66 12.64 -2.19 0.41
CA VAL A 66 12.24 -1.69 -0.91
C VAL A 66 10.94 -0.92 -0.83
N GLU A 67 9.93 -1.43 -0.11
CA GLU A 67 8.68 -0.70 0.12
C GLU A 67 8.92 0.63 0.83
N PHE A 68 9.73 0.64 1.90
CA PHE A 68 10.05 1.86 2.62
C PHE A 68 10.71 2.91 1.71
N ILE A 69 11.74 2.51 0.96
CA ILE A 69 12.46 3.41 0.05
C ILE A 69 11.54 3.89 -1.08
N SER A 70 10.70 2.99 -1.60
CA SER A 70 9.83 3.29 -2.73
C SER A 70 8.72 4.27 -2.33
N TYR A 71 8.06 4.07 -1.19
CA TYR A 71 6.92 4.90 -0.80
C TYR A 71 7.29 6.20 -0.09
N THR A 72 8.50 6.31 0.49
CA THR A 72 8.96 7.55 1.13
C THR A 72 8.85 8.79 0.23
N PRO A 73 9.34 8.80 -1.02
CA PRO A 73 9.19 9.96 -1.90
C PRO A 73 7.75 10.18 -2.41
N LEU A 74 6.88 9.16 -2.35
CA LEU A 74 5.48 9.30 -2.77
C LEU A 74 4.61 9.90 -1.67
N LEU A 75 4.78 9.44 -0.43
CA LEU A 75 3.86 9.76 0.68
C LEU A 75 4.41 10.81 1.65
N GLY A 76 5.72 11.07 1.62
CA GLY A 76 6.37 11.93 2.61
C GLY A 76 6.69 11.21 3.92
N ALA A 77 7.50 11.85 4.76
CA ALA A 77 8.05 11.22 5.97
C ALA A 77 6.97 10.95 7.02
N THR A 78 6.00 11.86 7.16
CA THR A 78 5.01 11.80 8.24
C THR A 78 4.03 10.65 8.01
N SER A 79 3.52 10.54 6.78
CA SER A 79 2.62 9.46 6.37
C SER A 79 3.28 8.08 6.51
N ILE A 80 4.57 7.96 6.16
CA ILE A 80 5.33 6.71 6.29
C ILE A 80 5.49 6.26 7.74
N TYR A 81 5.86 7.16 8.66
CA TYR A 81 5.96 6.79 10.08
C TYR A 81 4.65 6.23 10.63
N LEU A 82 3.51 6.82 10.24
CA LEU A 82 2.20 6.36 10.66
C LEU A 82 1.80 5.06 9.95
N GLY A 83 1.96 5.01 8.62
CA GLY A 83 1.57 3.90 7.77
C GLY A 83 2.22 2.58 8.17
N PHE A 84 3.53 2.59 8.46
CA PHE A 84 4.26 1.40 8.88
C PHE A 84 3.83 0.87 10.25
N VAL A 85 3.43 1.74 11.17
CA VAL A 85 2.92 1.32 12.49
C VAL A 85 1.58 0.59 12.35
N THR A 86 0.72 1.11 11.47
CA THR A 86 -0.65 0.62 11.28
C THR A 86 -0.77 -0.56 10.30
N GLY A 87 0.29 -0.85 9.53
CA GLY A 87 0.33 -1.96 8.57
C GLY A 87 -0.48 -1.74 7.30
N ASN A 88 -0.51 -2.74 6.41
CA ASN A 88 -1.31 -2.73 5.16
C ASN A 88 -1.06 -1.49 4.27
N LEU A 89 0.21 -1.08 4.17
CA LEU A 89 0.63 0.15 3.48
C LEU A 89 0.36 0.08 1.97
N SER A 90 0.95 -0.91 1.30
CA SER A 90 0.93 -1.08 -0.17
C SER A 90 -0.47 -1.29 -0.74
N ASN A 91 -1.36 -1.88 0.07
CA ASN A 91 -2.65 -2.40 -0.36
C ASN A 91 -3.80 -1.42 -0.11
N LEU A 92 -3.80 -0.70 1.02
CA LEU A 92 -4.90 0.21 1.37
C LEU A 92 -4.47 1.68 1.48
N LYS A 93 -3.30 1.95 2.07
CA LYS A 93 -2.93 3.31 2.47
C LYS A 93 -2.28 4.09 1.34
N VAL A 94 -1.33 3.47 0.63
CA VAL A 94 -0.69 4.06 -0.55
C VAL A 94 -1.72 4.51 -1.59
N PRO A 95 -2.66 3.65 -2.03
CA PRO A 95 -3.65 4.09 -3.02
C PRO A 95 -4.60 5.15 -2.47
N CYS A 96 -5.05 5.03 -1.22
CA CYS A 96 -5.90 6.06 -0.61
C CYS A 96 -5.20 7.42 -0.56
N ALA A 97 -3.94 7.46 -0.14
CA ALA A 97 -3.17 8.69 -0.04
C ALA A 97 -2.88 9.31 -1.41
N LEU A 98 -2.52 8.50 -2.40
CA LEU A 98 -2.29 8.98 -3.76
C LEU A 98 -3.56 9.49 -4.42
N SER A 99 -4.70 8.81 -4.25
CA SER A 99 -6.00 9.30 -4.73
C SER A 99 -6.38 10.64 -4.09
N CYS A 100 -6.07 10.86 -2.81
CA CYS A 100 -6.31 12.16 -2.15
C CYS A 100 -5.36 13.26 -2.64
N ILE A 101 -4.07 12.97 -2.81
CA ILE A 101 -3.10 13.93 -3.37
C ILE A 101 -3.54 14.37 -4.77
N ASP A 102 -3.93 13.40 -5.59
CA ASP A 102 -4.42 13.61 -6.95
C ASP A 102 -5.71 14.45 -6.96
N ALA A 103 -6.67 14.14 -6.09
CA ALA A 103 -7.94 14.88 -6.01
C ALA A 103 -7.73 16.36 -5.65
N GLU A 104 -6.74 16.66 -4.81
CA GLU A 104 -6.37 18.02 -4.43
C GLU A 104 -5.39 18.68 -5.42
N ASN A 105 -5.02 18.00 -6.52
CA ASN A 105 -4.02 18.46 -7.50
C ASN A 105 -2.67 18.85 -6.86
N ALA A 106 -2.36 18.27 -5.70
CA ALA A 106 -1.11 18.49 -5.00
C ALA A 106 0.00 17.65 -5.62
N LYS A 107 1.26 18.06 -5.42
CA LYS A 107 2.41 17.28 -5.87
C LYS A 107 2.96 16.41 -4.75
N SER A 108 3.20 15.14 -5.07
CA SER A 108 4.00 14.26 -4.22
C SER A 108 5.37 14.89 -3.93
N ASN A 109 5.94 14.64 -2.74
CA ASN A 109 7.20 15.21 -2.28
C ASN A 109 7.20 16.75 -2.09
N THR A 110 6.05 17.32 -1.73
CA THR A 110 5.90 18.70 -1.25
C THR A 110 5.33 18.72 0.17
N ASP A 111 5.46 19.83 0.90
CA ASP A 111 4.91 19.95 2.26
C ASP A 111 3.37 19.77 2.25
N GLU A 112 2.70 20.31 1.22
CA GLU A 112 1.25 20.14 1.02
C GLU A 112 0.88 18.67 0.76
N GLY A 113 1.61 18.00 -0.12
CA GLY A 113 1.44 16.57 -0.39
C GLY A 113 1.68 15.69 0.85
N ASP A 114 2.69 15.98 1.67
CA ASP A 114 2.95 15.24 2.93
C ASP A 114 1.80 15.42 3.93
N ILE A 115 1.23 16.62 4.05
CA ILE A 115 0.07 16.88 4.92
C ILE A 115 -1.14 16.09 4.43
N ILE A 116 -1.47 16.15 3.14
CA ILE A 116 -2.62 15.41 2.55
C ILE A 116 -2.43 13.90 2.71
N ALA A 117 -1.23 13.39 2.41
CA ALA A 117 -0.88 11.97 2.56
C ALA A 117 -0.98 11.51 4.03
N THR A 118 -0.63 12.37 4.98
CA THR A 118 -0.70 12.07 6.40
C THR A 118 -2.14 11.98 6.87
N VAL A 119 -2.98 12.95 6.52
CA VAL A 119 -4.38 12.98 6.93
C VAL A 119 -5.14 11.80 6.31
N SER A 120 -4.97 11.56 5.01
CA SER A 120 -5.60 10.41 4.34
C SER A 120 -5.15 9.08 4.93
N THR A 121 -3.86 8.91 5.24
CA THR A 121 -3.35 7.70 5.90
C THR A 121 -3.88 7.55 7.32
N ALA A 122 -4.04 8.64 8.07
CA ALA A 122 -4.61 8.62 9.41
C ALA A 122 -6.10 8.20 9.38
N VAL A 123 -6.89 8.80 8.50
CA VAL A 123 -8.31 8.46 8.32
C VAL A 123 -8.44 6.99 7.87
N SER A 124 -7.67 6.56 6.87
CA SER A 124 -7.60 5.17 6.42
C SER A 124 -7.28 4.21 7.57
N SER A 125 -6.34 4.57 8.46
CA SER A 125 -6.02 3.78 9.67
C SER A 125 -7.21 3.66 10.61
N ILE A 126 -7.87 4.78 10.91
CA ILE A 126 -9.00 4.82 11.84
C ILE A 126 -10.14 3.94 11.29
N VAL A 127 -10.47 4.10 10.01
CA VAL A 127 -11.50 3.29 9.35
C VAL A 127 -11.14 1.81 9.39
N THR A 128 -9.88 1.47 9.11
CA THR A 128 -9.40 0.07 9.16
C THR A 128 -9.57 -0.52 10.56
N ILE A 129 -9.21 0.23 11.60
CA ILE A 129 -9.36 -0.21 12.99
C ILE A 129 -10.84 -0.39 13.35
N LEU A 130 -11.71 0.54 12.95
CA LEU A 130 -13.15 0.43 13.19
C LEU A 130 -13.75 -0.79 12.50
N VAL A 131 -13.39 -1.04 11.25
CA VAL A 131 -13.82 -2.22 10.49
C VAL A 131 -13.36 -3.51 11.17
N ILE A 132 -12.11 -3.55 11.65
CA ILE A 132 -11.58 -4.71 12.39
C ILE A 132 -12.36 -4.92 13.70
N ILE A 133 -12.60 -3.87 14.49
CA ILE A 133 -13.35 -3.96 15.74
C ILE A 133 -14.76 -4.50 15.49
N ILE A 134 -15.46 -3.95 14.48
CA ILE A 134 -16.79 -4.42 14.10
C ILE A 134 -16.72 -5.88 13.65
N GLY A 135 -15.73 -6.24 12.82
CA GLY A 135 -15.54 -7.62 12.35
C GLY A 135 -15.35 -8.61 13.50
N VAL A 136 -14.52 -8.27 14.50
CA VAL A 136 -14.31 -9.10 15.70
C VAL A 136 -15.59 -9.23 16.52
N ILE A 137 -16.32 -8.13 16.72
CA ILE A 137 -17.61 -8.16 17.44
C ILE A 137 -18.61 -9.05 16.69
N LEU A 138 -18.71 -8.94 15.37
CA LEU A 138 -19.62 -9.76 14.57
C LEU A 138 -19.25 -11.25 14.62
N ILE A 139 -17.96 -11.58 14.58
CA ILE A 139 -17.48 -12.96 14.76
C ILE A 139 -17.87 -13.50 16.14
N ALA A 140 -17.79 -12.68 17.19
CA ALA A 140 -18.15 -13.10 18.55
C ALA A 140 -19.66 -13.14 18.81
N ALA A 141 -20.44 -12.25 18.19
CA ALA A 141 -21.87 -12.07 18.46
C ALA A 141 -22.80 -12.82 17.49
N THR A 142 -22.30 -13.26 16.34
CA THR A 142 -23.10 -13.90 15.28
C THR A 142 -22.35 -15.12 14.71
N PRO A 143 -23.02 -16.07 14.01
CA PRO A 143 -22.34 -17.19 13.36
C PRO A 143 -21.58 -16.76 12.08
N LEU A 144 -21.06 -15.53 12.03
CA LEU A 144 -20.28 -15.04 10.90
C LEU A 144 -19.03 -15.91 10.67
N ALA A 145 -18.46 -16.49 11.73
CA ALA A 145 -17.39 -17.47 11.63
C ALA A 145 -17.79 -18.67 10.74
N ASP A 146 -19.01 -19.20 10.90
CA ASP A 146 -19.51 -20.32 10.11
C ASP A 146 -19.83 -19.93 8.66
N LEU A 147 -20.07 -18.64 8.39
CA LEU A 147 -20.23 -18.13 7.04
C LEU A 147 -18.87 -17.98 6.33
N LEU A 148 -17.85 -17.50 7.05
CA LEU A 148 -16.50 -17.31 6.54
C LEU A 148 -15.77 -18.63 6.27
N THR A 149 -16.11 -19.70 6.98
CA THR A 149 -15.56 -21.04 6.74
C THR A 149 -16.19 -21.75 5.56
N LYS A 150 -17.28 -21.22 4.97
CA LYS A 150 -17.87 -21.82 3.76
C LYS A 150 -16.89 -21.76 2.59
N PRO A 151 -16.88 -22.77 1.72
CA PRO A 151 -15.96 -22.82 0.56
C PRO A 151 -16.08 -21.60 -0.36
N ALA A 152 -17.28 -21.02 -0.47
CA ALA A 152 -17.51 -19.83 -1.27
C ALA A 152 -16.81 -18.58 -0.69
N ALA A 153 -16.82 -18.43 0.64
CA ALA A 153 -16.15 -17.30 1.31
C ALA A 153 -14.62 -17.45 1.25
N GLN A 154 -14.10 -18.67 1.40
CA GLN A 154 -12.67 -18.94 1.21
C GLN A 154 -12.22 -18.63 -0.22
N LYS A 155 -12.96 -19.07 -1.23
CA LYS A 155 -12.67 -18.73 -2.63
C LYS A 155 -12.74 -17.23 -2.90
N ALA A 156 -13.69 -16.51 -2.30
CA ALA A 156 -13.77 -15.06 -2.43
C ALA A 156 -12.52 -14.37 -1.83
N ALA A 157 -12.00 -14.87 -0.71
CA ALA A 157 -10.76 -14.38 -0.13
C ALA A 157 -9.55 -14.60 -1.05
N ASP A 158 -9.50 -15.72 -1.78
CA ASP A 158 -8.42 -15.99 -2.76
C ASP A 158 -8.42 -14.97 -3.92
N TYR A 159 -9.59 -14.47 -4.32
CA TYR A 159 -9.72 -13.46 -5.37
C TYR A 159 -9.52 -12.02 -4.88
N LEU A 160 -9.48 -11.78 -3.57
CA LEU A 160 -9.33 -10.44 -3.01
C LEU A 160 -8.00 -9.80 -3.41
N LEU A 161 -6.90 -10.55 -3.29
CA LEU A 161 -5.56 -10.03 -3.58
C LEU A 161 -5.36 -9.74 -5.09
N PRO A 162 -5.75 -10.64 -6.02
CA PRO A 162 -5.73 -10.33 -7.45
C PRO A 162 -6.63 -9.17 -7.85
N ALA A 163 -7.83 -9.04 -7.25
CA ALA A 163 -8.74 -7.93 -7.55
C ALA A 163 -8.16 -6.59 -7.10
N LEU A 164 -7.59 -6.55 -5.89
CA LEU A 164 -6.96 -5.35 -5.33
C LEU A 164 -5.78 -4.89 -6.18
N PHE A 165 -4.80 -5.78 -6.42
CA PHE A 165 -3.62 -5.41 -7.22
C PHE A 165 -3.95 -5.25 -8.70
N GLY A 166 -4.98 -5.93 -9.22
CA GLY A 166 -5.47 -5.74 -10.58
C GLY A 166 -6.02 -4.33 -10.79
N ALA A 167 -6.86 -3.85 -9.86
CA ALA A 167 -7.36 -2.47 -9.90
C ALA A 167 -6.22 -1.45 -9.84
N LEU A 168 -5.27 -1.62 -8.92
CA LEU A 168 -4.09 -0.75 -8.83
C LEU A 168 -3.24 -0.80 -10.10
N ALA A 169 -3.02 -2.00 -10.66
CA ALA A 169 -2.28 -2.17 -11.89
C ALA A 169 -2.93 -1.39 -13.05
N VAL A 170 -4.26 -1.46 -13.21
CA VAL A 170 -4.97 -0.70 -14.25
C VAL A 170 -4.78 0.81 -14.05
N VAL A 171 -4.96 1.32 -12.82
CA VAL A 171 -4.80 2.75 -12.52
C VAL A 171 -3.37 3.23 -12.82
N TYR A 172 -2.34 2.50 -12.44
CA TYR A 172 -0.96 2.95 -12.63
C TYR A 172 -0.38 2.68 -14.02
N VAL A 173 -0.74 1.54 -14.64
CA VAL A 173 -0.30 1.19 -16.00
C VAL A 173 -0.93 2.14 -17.02
N SER A 174 -2.19 2.51 -16.85
CA SER A 174 -2.90 3.41 -17.77
C SER A 174 -2.32 4.83 -17.78
N ARG A 175 -1.78 5.30 -16.64
CA ARG A 175 -1.13 6.63 -16.56
C ARG A 175 0.17 6.69 -17.34
N ASN A 176 1.04 5.70 -17.15
CA ASN A 176 2.39 5.70 -17.71
C ASN A 176 2.76 4.35 -18.35
N PRO A 177 2.07 3.95 -19.45
CA PRO A 177 2.24 2.63 -20.04
C PRO A 177 3.69 2.37 -20.45
N LYS A 178 4.38 3.38 -20.99
CA LYS A 178 5.78 3.28 -21.42
C LYS A 178 6.74 2.89 -20.27
N ILE A 179 6.47 3.35 -19.05
CA ILE A 179 7.30 3.04 -17.88
C ILE A 179 6.85 1.73 -17.22
N ALA A 180 5.55 1.43 -17.28
CA ALA A 180 4.95 0.28 -16.60
C ALA A 180 5.13 -1.05 -17.36
N PHE A 181 5.15 -1.04 -18.70
CA PHE A 181 5.25 -2.28 -19.49
C PHE A 181 6.55 -3.07 -19.26
N PRO A 182 7.75 -2.46 -19.22
CA PRO A 182 8.99 -3.20 -19.04
C PRO A 182 9.03 -4.11 -17.78
N PRO A 183 8.71 -3.62 -16.56
CA PRO A 183 8.68 -4.50 -15.39
C PRO A 183 7.54 -5.52 -15.40
N VAL A 184 6.38 -5.19 -15.99
CA VAL A 184 5.26 -6.13 -16.14
C VAL A 184 5.66 -7.29 -17.04
N ILE A 185 6.27 -7.03 -18.20
CA ILE A 185 6.73 -8.07 -19.13
C ILE A 185 7.79 -8.95 -18.45
N LEU A 186 8.73 -8.35 -17.72
CA LEU A 186 9.72 -9.10 -16.96
C LEU A 186 9.05 -10.03 -15.93
N MET A 187 8.09 -9.51 -15.15
CA MET A 187 7.40 -10.31 -14.14
C MET A 187 6.59 -11.45 -14.75
N VAL A 188 5.86 -11.20 -15.84
CA VAL A 188 5.10 -12.25 -16.54
C VAL A 188 6.04 -13.32 -17.09
N ALA A 189 7.15 -12.94 -17.73
CA ALA A 189 8.14 -13.88 -18.25
C ALA A 189 8.75 -14.74 -17.14
N LEU A 190 9.08 -14.13 -15.99
CA LEU A 190 9.62 -14.86 -14.83
C LEU A 190 8.60 -15.82 -14.23
N CYS A 191 7.33 -15.43 -14.13
CA CYS A 191 6.26 -16.30 -13.61
C CYS A 191 6.03 -17.52 -14.51
N ILE A 192 6.18 -17.39 -15.83
CA ILE A 192 6.08 -18.51 -16.78
C ILE A 192 7.33 -19.39 -16.72
N ALA A 193 8.52 -18.79 -16.59
CA ALA A 193 9.78 -19.53 -16.62
C ALA A 193 10.09 -20.30 -15.33
N ILE A 194 9.63 -19.81 -14.17
CA ILE A 194 9.96 -20.37 -12.85
C ILE A 194 8.68 -20.87 -12.14
N PRO A 195 8.37 -22.17 -12.20
CA PRO A 195 7.30 -22.73 -11.38
C PRO A 195 7.65 -22.60 -9.88
N LYS A 196 6.67 -22.18 -9.05
CA LYS A 196 6.82 -21.86 -7.60
C LYS A 196 7.61 -20.59 -7.27
N ILE A 197 7.50 -19.55 -8.10
CA ILE A 197 8.12 -18.24 -7.83
C ILE A 197 7.72 -17.63 -6.49
N GLU A 198 6.55 -18.00 -5.95
CA GLU A 198 6.00 -17.55 -4.66
C GLU A 198 6.99 -17.67 -3.50
N SER A 199 7.79 -18.73 -3.47
CA SER A 199 8.79 -18.95 -2.42
C SER A 199 9.97 -17.97 -2.46
N ILE A 200 10.12 -17.20 -3.54
CA ILE A 200 11.28 -16.35 -3.82
C ILE A 200 10.87 -14.89 -4.04
N ILE A 201 9.57 -14.57 -3.92
CA ILE A 201 9.02 -13.23 -4.17
C ILE A 201 9.76 -12.16 -3.36
N SER A 202 10.04 -12.39 -2.09
CA SER A 202 10.70 -11.41 -1.20
C SER A 202 12.10 -11.01 -1.68
N ILE A 203 12.82 -11.93 -2.33
CA ILE A 203 14.12 -11.65 -2.94
C ILE A 203 13.93 -10.98 -4.30
N LEU A 204 12.90 -11.38 -5.05
CA LEU A 204 12.65 -10.90 -6.40
C LEU A 204 12.16 -9.45 -6.46
N VAL A 205 11.38 -9.00 -5.46
CA VAL A 205 10.86 -7.63 -5.37
C VAL A 205 11.98 -6.57 -5.50
N PRO A 206 13.08 -6.63 -4.73
CA PRO A 206 14.24 -5.76 -4.93
C PRO A 206 14.85 -5.80 -6.33
N PHE A 207 15.01 -6.99 -6.92
CA PHE A 207 15.57 -7.12 -8.27
C PHE A 207 14.71 -6.43 -9.32
N VAL A 208 13.39 -6.60 -9.24
CA VAL A 208 12.45 -5.98 -10.17
C VAL A 208 12.38 -4.48 -9.96
N ALA A 209 12.45 -3.99 -8.72
CA ALA A 209 12.56 -2.56 -8.44
C ALA A 209 13.81 -1.93 -9.06
N ILE A 210 14.98 -2.56 -8.89
CA ILE A 210 16.24 -2.09 -9.48
C ILE A 210 16.17 -2.10 -11.02
N PHE A 211 15.64 -3.18 -11.60
CA PHE A 211 15.43 -3.27 -13.04
C PHE A 211 14.52 -2.15 -13.55
N THR A 212 13.40 -1.91 -12.87
CA THR A 212 12.43 -0.86 -13.21
C THR A 212 13.08 0.52 -13.23
N VAL A 213 13.81 0.86 -12.16
CA VAL A 213 14.51 2.15 -12.04
C VAL A 213 15.58 2.27 -13.12
N GLY A 214 16.33 1.20 -13.41
CA GLY A 214 17.34 1.17 -14.47
C GLY A 214 16.76 1.44 -15.85
N VAL A 215 15.68 0.74 -16.21
CA VAL A 215 14.99 0.94 -17.50
C VAL A 215 14.39 2.34 -17.59
N ALA A 216 13.72 2.81 -16.54
CA ALA A 216 13.17 4.17 -16.47
C ALA A 216 14.26 5.23 -16.69
N ARG A 217 15.44 5.06 -16.08
CA ARG A 217 16.58 5.99 -16.23
C ARG A 217 17.14 6.00 -17.66
N ILE A 218 17.20 4.85 -18.32
CA ILE A 218 17.64 4.73 -19.72
C ILE A 218 16.62 5.41 -20.66
N MET A 219 15.33 5.15 -20.46
CA MET A 219 14.26 5.78 -21.25
C MET A 219 14.22 7.30 -21.07
N TYR A 220 14.46 7.78 -19.84
CA TYR A 220 14.62 9.21 -19.56
C TYR A 220 15.78 9.82 -20.32
N LYS A 221 16.97 9.19 -20.28
CA LYS A 221 18.16 9.66 -21.01
C LYS A 221 17.99 9.65 -22.54
N LYS A 222 17.19 8.73 -23.08
CA LYS A 222 16.89 8.66 -24.52
C LYS A 222 15.80 9.63 -24.97
N GLY A 223 15.21 10.41 -24.06
CA GLY A 223 14.14 11.37 -24.38
C GLY A 223 12.82 10.70 -24.79
N TRP A 224 12.64 9.41 -24.51
CA TRP A 224 11.42 8.66 -24.83
C TRP A 224 10.26 8.96 -23.86
N LEU A 225 10.59 9.51 -22.70
CA LEU A 225 9.64 10.06 -21.75
C LEU A 225 9.40 11.52 -22.16
N GLY A 226 8.26 11.75 -22.81
CA GLY A 226 7.89 13.07 -23.33
C GLY A 226 7.94 14.12 -22.22
N LYS A 227 8.59 15.24 -22.51
CA LYS A 227 8.52 16.45 -21.69
C LYS A 227 7.08 16.98 -21.85
N ASN A 228 6.29 16.98 -20.78
CA ASN A 228 4.89 17.48 -20.70
C ASN A 228 3.79 16.48 -21.09
N GLU A 229 3.69 15.33 -20.43
CA GLU A 229 2.36 14.77 -20.13
C GLU A 229 2.03 15.18 -18.69
N SER A 230 0.96 15.94 -18.48
CA SER A 230 0.41 16.15 -17.15
C SER A 230 0.15 14.76 -16.56
N GLU A 231 0.61 14.53 -15.34
CA GLU A 231 0.31 13.31 -14.60
C GLU A 231 -1.21 13.14 -14.60
N LYS A 232 -1.72 12.18 -15.39
CA LYS A 232 -3.16 11.90 -15.42
C LYS A 232 -3.54 11.45 -14.01
N THR A 233 -4.41 12.19 -13.35
CA THR A 233 -4.83 11.88 -11.97
C THR A 233 -5.77 10.67 -11.97
N ALA A 234 -5.96 10.02 -10.82
CA ALA A 234 -6.95 8.93 -10.68
C ALA A 234 -8.35 9.42 -11.08
N VAL A 235 -8.64 10.68 -10.74
CA VAL A 235 -9.88 11.38 -11.06
C VAL A 235 -10.02 11.54 -12.57
N ASP A 236 -8.98 11.87 -13.33
CA ASP A 236 -9.06 12.00 -14.79
C ASP A 236 -9.40 10.68 -15.50
N VAL A 237 -8.95 9.54 -14.97
CA VAL A 237 -9.24 8.21 -15.53
C VAL A 237 -10.65 7.75 -15.13
N GLU A 238 -11.05 7.98 -13.88
CA GLU A 238 -12.38 7.63 -13.39
C GLU A 238 -13.46 8.50 -14.04
N THR A 239 -13.23 9.80 -14.22
CA THR A 239 -14.14 10.72 -14.92
C THR A 239 -14.27 10.37 -16.40
N ASN A 240 -13.17 9.98 -17.07
CA ASN A 240 -13.23 9.52 -18.45
C ASN A 240 -13.96 8.17 -18.57
N ASN A 241 -13.76 7.24 -17.64
CA ASN A 241 -14.45 5.96 -17.65
C ASN A 241 -15.95 6.11 -17.34
N VAL A 242 -16.32 6.99 -16.41
CA VAL A 242 -17.73 7.33 -16.13
C VAL A 242 -18.37 8.06 -17.32
N ALA A 243 -17.63 8.95 -17.98
CA ALA A 243 -18.11 9.64 -19.19
C ALA A 243 -18.35 8.65 -20.36
N LEU A 244 -17.47 7.66 -20.53
CA LEU A 244 -17.63 6.58 -21.50
C LEU A 244 -18.84 5.68 -21.15
N ASP A 245 -19.02 5.33 -19.88
CA ASP A 245 -20.18 4.54 -19.42
C ASP A 245 -21.50 5.30 -19.65
N THR A 246 -21.53 6.62 -19.46
CA THR A 246 -22.71 7.45 -19.74
C THR A 246 -23.01 7.56 -21.24
N GLU A 247 -22.00 7.73 -22.10
CA GLU A 247 -22.21 7.78 -23.55
C GLU A 247 -22.72 6.45 -24.11
N ASP A 248 -22.24 5.32 -23.60
CA ASP A 248 -22.72 4.00 -24.02
C ASP A 248 -24.14 3.74 -23.49
N THR A 249 -24.47 4.19 -22.29
CA THR A 249 -25.83 4.10 -21.74
C THR A 249 -26.82 4.96 -22.54
N ASP A 250 -26.43 6.18 -22.92
CA ASP A 250 -27.27 7.08 -23.72
C ASP A 250 -27.51 6.53 -25.13
N LYS A 251 -26.48 5.95 -25.77
CA LYS A 251 -26.65 5.24 -27.06
C LYS A 251 -27.58 4.04 -26.95
N PHE A 252 -27.51 3.28 -25.87
CA PHE A 252 -28.42 2.16 -25.62
C PHE A 252 -29.88 2.62 -25.44
N ILE A 253 -30.10 3.79 -24.82
CA ILE A 253 -31.43 4.38 -24.66
C ILE A 253 -31.95 4.90 -26.01
N ASP A 254 -31.11 5.58 -26.80
CA ASP A 254 -31.47 6.04 -28.14
C ASP A 254 -31.80 4.89 -29.11
N GLU A 255 -31.14 3.74 -28.99
CA GLU A 255 -31.48 2.53 -29.77
C GLU A 255 -32.80 1.87 -29.36
N LEU A 256 -33.23 2.06 -28.11
CA LEU A 256 -34.51 1.55 -27.60
C LEU A 256 -35.69 2.45 -27.98
N ASP A 257 -35.48 3.76 -28.08
CA ASP A 257 -36.52 4.73 -28.44
C ASP A 257 -36.77 4.79 -29.97
N ASN A 258 -35.88 4.18 -30.77
CA ASN A 258 -35.94 4.13 -32.24
C ASN A 258 -36.45 2.77 -32.79
N LYS A 259 -37.12 1.96 -31.96
CA LYS A 259 -37.80 0.71 -32.31
C LYS A 259 -39.28 0.75 -31.95
#